data_AF-A0ABD5VR09-F1
#
_entry.id   AF-A0ABD5VR09-F1
#
_cell.length_a   1.000
_cell.length_b   1.000
_cell.length_c   1.000
_cell.angle_alpha   90.00
_cell.angle_beta   90.00
_cell.angle_gamma   90.00
#
_symmetry.space_group_name_H-M   'P 1'
#
loop_
_entity.id
_entity.type
_entity.pdbx_description
1 polymer ?
#
loop_
_entity_poly.entity_id
_entity_poly.type
_entity_poly.pdbx_seq_one_letter_code
_entity_poly.pdbx_strand_id
1 'polypeptide(L)'
;MTDDLQRLVDDLHDHLAATADLAIDHRANRWLGEAEAVTADVAAADLPAATVRERIEHVRDLLANVGETENAEADEHVAAAQELADRILDDSE
;
A
#
# COMPACT_ATOMS: atom_id res chain seq x y z
N MET A 1 17.64 1.58 9.24
CA MET A 1 16.44 2.41 9.48
C MET A 1 15.90 2.98 8.18
N THR A 2 16.60 3.84 7.44
CA THR A 2 16.07 4.34 6.14
C THR A 2 15.97 3.23 5.09
N ASP A 3 16.97 2.36 4.96
CA ASP A 3 16.92 1.20 4.07
C ASP A 3 15.81 0.20 4.44
N ASP A 4 15.52 0.03 5.74
CA ASP A 4 14.42 -0.82 6.22
C ASP A 4 13.06 -0.23 5.85
N LEU A 5 12.89 1.09 6.02
CA LEU A 5 11.68 1.79 5.64
C LEU A 5 11.44 1.73 4.13
N GLN A 6 12.48 1.97 3.32
CA GLN A 6 12.35 1.91 1.86
C GLN A 6 11.98 0.50 1.39
N ARG A 7 12.62 -0.53 1.96
CA ARG A 7 12.26 -1.93 1.68
C ARG A 7 10.80 -2.24 2.02
N LEU A 8 10.28 -1.72 3.13
CA LEU A 8 8.87 -1.91 3.50
C LEU A 8 7.91 -1.20 2.54
N VAL A 9 8.29 -0.01 2.05
CA VAL A 9 7.51 0.72 1.03
C VAL A 9 7.54 -0.02 -0.30
N ASP A 10 8.69 -0.56 -0.69
CA ASP A 10 8.83 -1.37 -1.91
C ASP A 10 7.97 -2.64 -1.82
N ASP A 11 8.05 -3.37 -0.70
CA ASP A 11 7.21 -4.56 -0.44
C ASP A 11 5.70 -4.19 -0.52
N LEU A 12 5.31 -3.04 0.04
CA LEU A 12 3.94 -2.54 -0.03
C LEU A 12 3.52 -2.26 -1.47
N HIS A 13 4.39 -1.61 -2.25
CA HIS A 13 4.11 -1.32 -3.65
C HIS A 13 3.92 -2.62 -4.46
N ASP A 14 4.78 -3.61 -4.25
CA ASP A 14 4.71 -4.90 -4.95
C ASP A 14 3.37 -5.62 -4.68
N HIS A 15 2.89 -5.62 -3.43
CA HIS A 15 1.58 -6.19 -3.11
C HIS A 15 0.44 -5.44 -3.81
N LEU A 16 0.48 -4.12 -3.88
CA LEU A 16 -0.54 -3.32 -4.56
C LEU A 16 -0.51 -3.54 -6.08
N ALA A 17 0.68 -3.53 -6.68
CA ALA A 17 0.88 -3.74 -8.10
C ALA A 17 0.41 -5.14 -8.55
N ALA A 18 0.62 -6.17 -7.71
CA ALA A 18 0.13 -7.52 -7.98
C ALA A 18 -1.41 -7.59 -8.13
N THR A 19 -2.15 -6.70 -7.48
CA THR A 19 -3.63 -6.66 -7.63
C THR A 19 -4.08 -6.16 -9.00
N ALA A 20 -3.25 -5.42 -9.73
CA ALA A 20 -3.61 -4.84 -11.03
C ALA A 20 -3.79 -5.89 -12.14
N ASP A 21 -3.14 -7.05 -12.00
CA ASP A 21 -3.26 -8.17 -12.94
C ASP A 21 -4.45 -9.10 -12.62
N LEU A 22 -5.16 -8.86 -11.51
CA LEU A 22 -6.23 -9.72 -11.02
C LEU A 22 -7.61 -9.23 -11.48
N ALA A 23 -8.51 -10.18 -11.75
CA ALA A 23 -9.92 -9.88 -11.98
C ALA A 23 -10.58 -9.57 -10.63
N ILE A 24 -10.87 -8.30 -10.37
CA ILE A 24 -11.46 -7.77 -9.14
C ILE A 24 -12.62 -6.81 -9.44
N ASP A 25 -13.44 -6.54 -8.43
CA ASP A 25 -14.52 -5.56 -8.53
C ASP A 25 -14.00 -4.15 -8.93
N HIS A 26 -14.76 -3.44 -9.76
CA HIS A 26 -14.37 -2.13 -10.27
C HIS A 26 -14.24 -1.06 -9.20
N ARG A 27 -15.02 -1.14 -8.11
CA ARG A 27 -14.94 -0.19 -7.01
C ARG A 27 -13.69 -0.43 -6.17
N ALA A 28 -13.38 -1.70 -5.89
CA ALA A 28 -12.14 -2.09 -5.24
C ALA A 28 -10.91 -1.64 -6.05
N ASN A 29 -10.92 -1.91 -7.36
CA ASN A 29 -9.83 -1.54 -8.27
C ASN A 29 -9.53 -0.03 -8.27
N ARG A 30 -10.56 0.82 -8.14
CA ARG A 30 -10.35 2.27 -8.05
C ARG A 30 -9.51 2.66 -6.83
N TRP A 31 -9.81 2.08 -5.68
CA TRP A 31 -9.07 2.38 -4.44
C TRP A 31 -7.66 1.80 -4.49
N LEU A 32 -7.50 0.58 -5.00
CA LEU A 32 -6.21 -0.09 -5.13
C LEU A 32 -5.27 0.63 -6.09
N GLY A 33 -5.76 1.06 -7.26
CA GLY A 33 -4.94 1.83 -8.19
C GLY A 33 -4.50 3.18 -7.64
N GLU A 34 -5.32 3.85 -6.83
CA GLU A 34 -4.92 5.10 -6.16
C GLU A 34 -3.87 4.84 -5.08
N ALA A 35 -4.05 3.80 -4.28
CA ALA A 35 -3.09 3.37 -3.26
C ALA A 35 -1.73 2.98 -3.89
N GLU A 36 -1.76 2.24 -5.00
CA GLU A 36 -0.58 1.85 -5.77
C GLU A 36 0.17 3.09 -6.26
N ALA A 37 -0.53 4.03 -6.90
CA ALA A 37 0.10 5.23 -7.44
C ALA A 37 0.77 6.07 -6.33
N VAL A 38 0.11 6.24 -5.18
CA VAL A 38 0.69 6.97 -4.05
C VAL A 38 1.93 6.24 -3.51
N THR A 39 1.89 4.91 -3.39
CA THR A 39 3.03 4.12 -2.90
C THR A 39 4.19 4.15 -3.89
N ALA A 40 3.92 4.06 -5.19
CA ALA A 40 4.92 4.16 -6.25
C ALA A 40 5.65 5.51 -6.22
N ASP A 41 4.92 6.61 -6.01
CA ASP A 41 5.51 7.95 -5.85
C ASP A 41 6.46 8.01 -4.65
N VAL A 42 6.11 7.34 -3.55
CA VAL A 42 6.94 7.28 -2.33
C VAL A 42 8.18 6.42 -2.55
N ALA A 43 8.02 5.23 -3.15
CA ALA A 43 9.12 4.31 -3.46
C ALA A 43 10.17 4.93 -4.40
N ALA A 44 9.72 5.72 -5.38
CA ALA A 44 10.58 6.33 -6.38
C ALA A 44 11.34 7.58 -5.89
N ALA A 45 10.96 8.16 -4.76
CA ALA A 45 11.50 9.43 -4.27
C ALA A 45 12.27 9.28 -2.95
N ASP A 46 13.38 10.01 -2.83
CA ASP A 46 14.11 10.15 -1.56
C ASP A 46 13.40 11.19 -0.68
N LEU A 47 12.35 10.74 0.02
CA LEU A 47 11.50 11.57 0.86
C LEU A 47 11.93 11.49 2.34
N PRO A 48 11.77 12.59 3.10
CA PRO A 48 11.93 12.54 4.55
C PRO A 48 10.97 11.51 5.15
N ALA A 49 11.44 10.75 6.14
CA ALA A 49 10.66 9.67 6.75
C ALA A 49 9.32 10.14 7.37
N ALA A 50 9.18 11.42 7.74
CA ALA A 50 7.90 11.98 8.17
C ALA A 50 6.90 12.11 7.00
N THR A 51 7.38 12.54 5.83
CA THR A 51 6.57 12.62 4.60
C THR A 51 6.20 11.25 4.09
N VAL A 52 7.12 10.27 4.14
CA VAL A 52 6.80 8.86 3.82
C VAL A 52 5.61 8.39 4.66
N ARG A 53 5.67 8.58 5.99
CA ARG A 53 4.59 8.17 6.90
C ARG A 53 3.27 8.86 6.62
N GLU A 54 3.26 10.18 6.39
CA GLU A 54 2.03 10.91 6.02
C GLU A 54 1.39 10.33 4.74
N ARG A 55 2.21 9.96 3.77
CA ARG A 55 1.73 9.35 2.52
C ARG A 55 1.22 7.92 2.75
N ILE A 56 1.87 7.14 3.61
CA ILE A 56 1.43 5.79 3.96
C ILE A 56 0.15 5.79 4.81
N GLU A 57 -0.07 6.80 5.66
CA GLU A 57 -1.34 7.00 6.36
C GLU A 57 -2.49 7.18 5.35
N HIS A 58 -2.26 7.95 4.30
CA HIS A 58 -3.23 8.09 3.21
C HIS A 58 -3.48 6.76 2.46
N VAL A 59 -2.43 5.97 2.20
CA VAL A 59 -2.56 4.64 1.59
C VAL A 59 -3.40 3.71 2.46
N ARG A 60 -3.16 3.70 3.77
CA ARG A 60 -3.95 2.93 4.74
C ARG A 60 -5.43 3.30 4.68
N ASP A 61 -5.74 4.60 4.63
CA ASP A 61 -7.12 5.08 4.51
C ASP A 61 -7.78 4.61 3.21
N LEU A 62 -7.05 4.63 2.08
CA LEU A 62 -7.55 4.10 0.81
C LEU A 62 -7.85 2.60 0.92
N LEU A 63 -6.94 1.82 1.52
CA LEU A 63 -7.11 0.38 1.71
C LEU A 63 -8.31 0.04 2.60
N ALA A 64 -8.62 0.86 3.62
CA ALA A 64 -9.80 0.68 4.44
C ALA A 64 -11.13 0.80 3.67
N ASN A 65 -11.11 1.39 2.46
CA ASN A 65 -12.30 1.55 1.61
C ASN A 65 -12.47 0.45 0.55
N VAL A 66 -11.51 -0.47 0.40
CA VAL A 66 -11.50 -1.50 -0.65
C VAL A 66 -12.64 -2.51 -0.46
N GLY A 67 -12.88 -2.97 0.78
CA GLY A 67 -13.85 -4.04 1.04
C GLY A 67 -13.38 -5.40 0.51
N GLU A 68 -14.31 -6.30 0.20
CA GLU A 68 -14.01 -7.58 -0.48
C GLU A 68 -13.79 -7.35 -1.98
N THR A 69 -12.75 -7.94 -2.56
CA THR A 69 -12.39 -7.75 -3.98
C THR A 69 -13.05 -8.75 -4.93
N GLU A 70 -13.85 -9.68 -4.40
CA GLU A 70 -14.37 -10.87 -5.09
C GLU A 70 -13.28 -11.83 -5.61
N ASN A 71 -12.04 -11.66 -5.14
CA ASN A 71 -10.90 -12.49 -5.51
C ASN A 71 -10.02 -12.74 -4.28
N ALA A 72 -9.96 -14.00 -3.85
CA ALA A 72 -9.20 -14.37 -2.65
C ALA A 72 -7.72 -14.02 -2.75
N GLU A 73 -7.11 -14.10 -3.93
CA GLU A 73 -5.70 -13.72 -4.12
C GLU A 73 -5.50 -12.21 -3.95
N ALA A 74 -6.41 -11.40 -4.49
CA ALA A 74 -6.36 -9.96 -4.29
C ALA A 74 -6.63 -9.59 -2.82
N ASP A 75 -7.56 -10.27 -2.15
CA ASP A 75 -7.82 -10.05 -0.72
C ASP A 75 -6.57 -10.37 0.14
N GLU A 76 -5.79 -11.39 -0.21
CA GLU A 76 -4.51 -11.70 0.44
C GLU A 76 -3.48 -10.59 0.24
N HIS A 77 -3.35 -10.08 -0.99
CA HIS A 77 -2.47 -8.94 -1.28
C HIS A 77 -2.89 -7.68 -0.53
N VAL A 78 -4.20 -7.39 -0.44
CA VAL A 78 -4.73 -6.24 0.29
C VAL A 78 -4.48 -6.36 1.79
N ALA A 79 -4.69 -7.54 2.37
CA ALA A 79 -4.40 -7.78 3.78
C ALA A 79 -2.91 -7.58 4.09
N ALA A 80 -2.01 -8.14 3.26
CA ALA A 80 -0.57 -7.95 3.40
C ALA A 80 -0.17 -6.47 3.27
N ALA A 81 -0.76 -5.75 2.32
CA ALA A 81 -0.54 -4.31 2.15
C ALA A 81 -0.98 -3.50 3.38
N GLN A 82 -2.11 -3.85 4.00
CA GLN A 82 -2.57 -3.21 5.24
C GLN A 82 -1.60 -3.45 6.40
N GLU A 83 -1.13 -4.69 6.58
CA GLU A 83 -0.15 -5.03 7.62
C GLU A 83 1.18 -4.28 7.44
N LEU A 84 1.65 -4.15 6.20
CA LEU A 84 2.87 -3.38 5.88
C LEU A 84 2.68 -1.89 6.15
N ALA A 85 1.54 -1.31 5.77
CA ALA A 85 1.23 0.08 6.03
C ALA A 85 1.18 0.36 7.55
N ASP A 86 0.50 -0.48 8.32
CA ASP A 86 0.48 -0.37 9.79
C ASP A 86 1.89 -0.48 10.38
N ARG A 87 2.71 -1.43 9.92
CA ARG A 87 4.09 -1.59 10.39
C ARG A 87 4.95 -0.36 10.10
N ILE A 88 4.83 0.24 8.92
CA ILE A 88 5.56 1.47 8.57
C ILE A 88 5.18 2.62 9.50
N LEU A 89 3.90 2.69 9.90
CA LEU A 89 3.39 3.71 10.80
C LEU A 89 3.72 3.44 12.27
N ASP A 90 3.83 2.19 12.69
CA ASP A 90 4.22 1.80 14.06
C ASP A 90 5.73 1.97 14.32
N ASP A 91 6.61 1.85 13.31
CA ASP A 91 8.06 2.12 13.40
C ASP A 91 8.39 3.64 13.55
N SER A 92 7.43 4.41 14.07
CA SER A 92 7.48 5.87 14.28
C SER A 92 7.63 6.28 15.74
N GLU A 93 7.60 5.32 16.68
CA GLU A 93 7.71 5.58 18.13
C GLU A 93 9.16 5.66 18.65
#